data_AF-A0A8J6Z965-F1
#
_entry.id   AF-A0A8J6Z965-F1
#
_cell.length_a   1.000
_cell.length_b   1.000
_cell.length_c   1.000
_cell.angle_alpha   90.00
_cell.angle_beta   90.00
_cell.angle_gamma   90.00
#
_symmetry.space_group_name_H-M   'P 1'
#
loop_
_entity.id
_entity.type
_entity.pdbx_description
1 polymer ?
#
loop_
_entity_poly.entity_id
_entity_poly.type
_entity_poly.pdbx_seq_one_letter_code
_entity_poly.pdbx_strand_id
1 'polypeptide(L)'
;MIHVCFALYDKTGRYSKFTGTAMTSIFENTASEVTVHILHDNTLTADNRDKFSYIAGQYNQRVKFYNVETLCADKLAEIKRTVPAISKSNYTIATFYRLFIPKIFPPDVDKIIYLDSDLIINLDIRELWRIELGDKILGVVPEILNGCDTENFFPICRDGLVKADDYFNAGVLLMNLELLRANEDFICRAIKFVSENPRFAAYLDQDILNLCFSTQTLKLPVKFNTFVRDVRRRNEKTIARKIYHYLSGAYGQGLLLDTGDAFNRLWMSYFVRTPFFDADTIGKLYAGFRNIHVGFKNSLAQVSEMISGKTRAFFVASVNVDAARQIFYIRPDEEIIAADNQASLQNLLNTMNASRGKKIFFICVPKFPFGALTQAGFTFAKDFVNGLDFMSEAHGVPLNSYPLIQAM
;
A
#
# COMPACT_ATOMS: atom_id res chain seq x y z
N MET A 1 -7.16 24.56 20.57
CA MET A 1 -7.34 24.13 19.16
C MET A 1 -6.14 23.25 18.78
N ILE A 2 -6.38 22.12 18.11
CA ILE A 2 -5.34 21.18 17.63
C ILE A 2 -5.09 21.47 16.14
N HIS A 3 -3.83 21.51 15.72
CA HIS A 3 -3.45 21.69 14.33
C HIS A 3 -2.92 20.38 13.74
N VAL A 4 -3.53 19.93 12.64
CA VAL A 4 -3.12 18.72 11.89
C VAL A 4 -2.82 19.11 10.45
N CYS A 5 -1.71 18.63 9.89
CA CYS A 5 -1.25 18.94 8.55
C CYS A 5 -1.14 17.67 7.70
N PHE A 6 -1.63 17.75 6.46
CA PHE A 6 -1.40 16.77 5.40
C PHE A 6 -0.69 17.44 4.22
N ALA A 7 0.09 16.67 3.46
CA ALA A 7 0.65 17.10 2.18
C ALA A 7 0.07 16.25 1.04
N LEU A 8 -0.36 16.91 -0.03
CA LEU A 8 -1.17 16.30 -1.06
C LEU A 8 -0.63 16.61 -2.47
N TYR A 9 -0.39 15.56 -3.24
CA TYR A 9 -0.27 15.58 -4.70
C TYR A 9 -1.26 14.59 -5.27
N ASP A 10 -2.22 15.07 -6.04
CA ASP A 10 -3.43 14.32 -6.34
C ASP A 10 -3.79 14.31 -7.82
N LYS A 11 -2.80 14.02 -8.67
CA LYS A 11 -2.99 13.93 -10.13
C LYS A 11 -4.13 12.98 -10.55
N THR A 12 -4.41 11.93 -9.78
CA THR A 12 -5.42 10.91 -10.10
C THR A 12 -6.66 10.97 -9.22
N GLY A 13 -6.79 11.93 -8.30
CA GLY A 13 -7.88 11.95 -7.32
C GLY A 13 -7.74 10.95 -6.16
N ARG A 14 -6.75 10.03 -6.21
CA ARG A 14 -6.58 8.93 -5.25
C ARG A 14 -6.17 9.42 -3.86
N TYR A 15 -5.24 10.35 -3.77
CA TYR A 15 -4.75 10.82 -2.47
C TYR A 15 -5.78 11.70 -1.76
N SER A 16 -6.70 12.35 -2.49
CA SER A 16 -7.82 13.05 -1.86
C SER A 16 -8.75 12.09 -1.13
N LYS A 17 -9.03 10.91 -1.72
CA LYS A 17 -9.84 9.85 -1.08
C LYS A 17 -9.20 9.39 0.22
N PHE A 18 -7.89 9.17 0.22
CA PHE A 18 -7.14 8.76 1.42
C PHE A 18 -7.14 9.84 2.50
N THR A 19 -6.79 11.08 2.13
CA THR A 19 -6.78 12.21 3.06
C THR A 19 -8.16 12.47 3.65
N GLY A 20 -9.23 12.39 2.84
CA GLY A 20 -10.60 12.60 3.32
C GLY A 20 -11.03 11.53 4.31
N THR A 21 -10.59 10.29 4.10
CA THR A 21 -10.81 9.18 5.02
C THR A 21 -10.04 9.39 6.33
N ALA A 22 -8.76 9.79 6.25
CA ALA A 22 -7.94 10.11 7.42
C ALA A 22 -8.55 11.26 8.24
N MET A 23 -8.97 12.35 7.59
CA MET A 23 -9.68 13.48 8.20
C MET A 23 -10.95 13.03 8.93
N THR A 24 -11.77 12.22 8.28
CA THR A 24 -13.01 11.68 8.88
C THR A 24 -12.68 10.84 10.13
N SER A 25 -11.63 10.01 10.07
CA SER A 25 -11.20 9.22 11.23
C SER A 25 -10.72 10.09 12.41
N ILE A 26 -10.06 11.23 12.14
CA ILE A 26 -9.69 12.19 13.20
C ILE A 26 -10.95 12.77 13.83
N PHE A 27 -11.86 13.30 13.01
CA PHE A 27 -13.03 14.02 13.48
C PHE A 27 -14.02 13.15 14.25
N GLU A 28 -14.18 11.87 13.87
CA GLU A 28 -15.01 10.93 14.61
C GLU A 28 -14.41 10.48 15.95
N ASN A 29 -13.08 10.54 16.11
CA ASN A 29 -12.39 10.02 17.30
C ASN A 29 -11.97 11.11 18.30
N THR A 30 -12.26 12.39 18.05
CA THR A 30 -11.92 13.48 18.98
C THR A 30 -13.08 14.44 19.20
N ALA A 31 -13.29 14.83 20.45
CA ALA A 31 -14.17 15.93 20.83
C ALA A 31 -13.45 17.29 20.82
N SER A 32 -12.14 17.31 20.56
CA SER A 32 -11.37 18.55 20.54
C SER A 32 -11.62 19.33 19.24
N GLU A 33 -11.51 20.66 19.29
CA GLU A 33 -11.46 21.46 18.06
C GLU A 33 -10.16 21.18 17.29
N VAL A 34 -10.30 20.79 16.03
CA VAL A 34 -9.23 20.47 15.09
C VAL A 34 -9.32 21.40 13.88
N THR A 35 -8.19 22.00 13.52
CA THR A 35 -8.00 22.60 12.20
C THR A 35 -7.07 21.71 11.39
N VAL A 36 -7.59 21.20 10.27
CA VAL A 36 -6.81 20.47 9.28
C VAL A 36 -6.22 21.46 8.28
N HIS A 37 -4.95 21.29 7.96
CA HIS A 37 -4.20 22.10 7.00
C HIS A 37 -3.76 21.20 5.86
N ILE A 38 -4.17 21.50 4.64
CA ILE A 38 -3.83 20.72 3.45
C ILE A 38 -2.83 21.53 2.63
N LEU A 39 -1.57 21.08 2.63
CA LEU A 39 -0.55 21.54 1.71
C LEU A 39 -0.78 20.85 0.37
N HIS A 40 -1.01 21.60 -0.69
CA HIS A 40 -1.31 21.03 -2.01
C HIS A 40 -0.64 21.81 -3.14
N ASP A 41 -0.74 21.29 -4.35
CA ASP A 41 -0.42 22.02 -5.58
C ASP A 41 -1.64 22.17 -6.48
N ASN A 42 -1.40 22.51 -7.74
CA ASN A 42 -2.46 22.69 -8.73
C ASN A 42 -3.15 21.37 -9.15
N THR A 43 -2.68 20.21 -8.68
CA THR A 43 -3.38 18.93 -8.93
C THR A 43 -4.64 18.78 -8.06
N LEU A 44 -4.73 19.49 -6.93
CA LEU A 44 -5.93 19.48 -6.11
C LEU A 44 -7.05 20.31 -6.80
N THR A 45 -8.11 19.63 -7.21
CA THR A 45 -9.26 20.23 -7.90
C THR A 45 -10.14 21.04 -6.95
N ALA A 46 -10.97 21.93 -7.52
CA ALA A 46 -11.99 22.65 -6.74
C ALA A 46 -13.01 21.68 -6.11
N ASP A 47 -13.51 20.70 -6.87
CA ASP A 47 -14.43 19.66 -6.37
C ASP A 47 -13.86 18.91 -5.15
N ASN A 48 -12.59 18.50 -5.20
CA ASN A 48 -11.98 17.83 -4.05
C ASN A 48 -11.78 18.78 -2.85
N ARG A 49 -11.49 20.07 -3.07
CA ARG A 49 -11.48 21.09 -1.99
C ARG A 49 -12.85 21.27 -1.35
N ASP A 50 -13.91 21.28 -2.15
CA ASP A 50 -15.29 21.39 -1.66
C ASP A 50 -15.68 20.15 -0.86
N LYS A 51 -15.28 18.95 -1.32
CA LYS A 51 -15.44 17.69 -0.58
C LYS A 51 -14.73 17.70 0.77
N PHE A 52 -13.50 18.20 0.85
CA PHE A 52 -12.80 18.37 2.13
C PHE A 52 -13.50 19.37 3.07
N SER A 53 -13.98 20.48 2.51
CA SER A 53 -14.71 21.50 3.26
C SER A 53 -16.05 20.97 3.77
N TYR A 54 -16.74 20.16 2.95
CA TYR A 54 -17.95 19.45 3.34
C TYR A 54 -17.68 18.49 4.51
N ILE A 55 -16.64 17.65 4.44
CA ILE A 55 -16.24 16.76 5.53
C ILE A 55 -16.02 17.57 6.82
N ALA A 56 -15.20 18.62 6.78
CA ALA A 56 -14.93 19.44 7.96
C ALA A 56 -16.22 20.06 8.54
N GLY A 57 -17.10 20.58 7.68
CA GLY A 57 -18.38 21.16 8.07
C GLY A 57 -19.32 20.16 8.75
N GLN A 58 -19.40 18.92 8.28
CA GLN A 58 -20.24 17.86 8.91
C GLN A 58 -19.88 17.61 10.37
N TYR A 59 -18.61 17.82 10.74
CA TYR A 59 -18.11 17.61 12.10
C TYR A 59 -17.93 18.91 12.89
N ASN A 60 -18.36 20.07 12.36
CA ASN A 60 -18.10 21.40 12.94
C ASN A 60 -16.59 21.69 13.15
N GLN A 61 -15.75 21.17 12.26
CA GLN A 61 -14.30 21.33 12.27
C GLN A 61 -13.86 22.29 11.16
N ARG A 62 -12.55 22.61 11.10
CA ARG A 62 -11.99 23.57 10.13
C ARG A 62 -11.01 22.88 9.19
N VAL A 63 -11.00 23.32 7.94
CA VAL A 63 -9.96 22.97 6.96
C VAL A 63 -9.39 24.23 6.31
N LYS A 64 -8.08 24.28 6.11
CA LYS A 64 -7.36 25.37 5.42
C LYS A 64 -6.48 24.78 4.32
N PHE A 65 -6.38 25.50 3.20
CA PHE A 65 -5.65 25.05 2.02
C PHE A 65 -4.47 25.98 1.72
N TYR A 66 -3.34 25.39 1.37
CA TYR A 66 -2.09 26.10 1.12
C TYR A 66 -1.49 25.59 -0.18
N ASN A 67 -1.53 26.43 -1.22
CA ASN A 67 -0.90 26.09 -2.50
C ASN A 67 0.62 26.28 -2.39
N VAL A 68 1.35 25.16 -2.27
CA VAL A 68 2.81 25.15 -2.08
C VAL A 68 3.55 25.63 -3.33
N GLU A 69 3.00 25.39 -4.53
CA GLU A 69 3.59 25.93 -5.77
C GLU A 69 3.57 27.46 -5.79
N THR A 70 2.57 28.08 -5.17
CA THR A 70 2.50 29.54 -5.02
C THR A 70 3.35 30.03 -3.85
N LEU A 71 3.22 29.41 -2.67
CA LEU A 71 3.82 29.90 -1.43
C LEU A 71 5.33 29.61 -1.31
N CYS A 72 5.82 28.60 -2.02
CA CYS A 72 7.20 28.11 -1.91
C CYS A 72 7.85 27.92 -3.30
N ALA A 73 7.45 28.72 -4.30
CA ALA A 73 7.91 28.60 -5.69
C ALA A 73 9.44 28.52 -5.80
N ASP A 74 10.18 29.42 -5.15
CA ASP A 74 11.64 29.49 -5.22
C ASP A 74 12.31 28.23 -4.65
N LYS A 75 11.82 27.75 -3.50
CA LYS A 75 12.32 26.52 -2.87
C LYS A 75 12.02 25.28 -3.71
N LEU A 76 10.83 25.21 -4.31
CA LEU A 76 10.48 24.10 -5.21
C LEU A 76 11.35 24.11 -6.47
N ALA A 77 11.65 25.29 -7.03
CA ALA A 77 12.57 25.41 -8.15
C ALA A 77 13.99 24.95 -7.77
N GLU A 78 14.45 25.32 -6.57
CA GLU A 78 15.73 24.86 -6.04
C GLU A 78 15.78 23.35 -5.86
N ILE A 79 14.75 22.73 -5.27
CA ILE A 79 14.67 21.27 -5.11
C ILE A 79 14.67 20.57 -6.47
N LYS A 80 13.88 21.06 -7.44
CA LYS A 80 13.85 20.48 -8.81
C LYS A 80 15.21 20.52 -9.48
N ARG A 81 15.99 21.57 -9.23
CA ARG A 81 17.36 21.74 -9.77
C ARG A 81 18.38 20.86 -9.05
N THR A 82 18.28 20.76 -7.73
CA THR A 82 19.30 20.11 -6.89
C THR A 82 19.06 18.61 -6.74
N VAL A 83 17.82 18.12 -6.75
CA VAL A 83 17.54 16.69 -6.55
C VAL A 83 17.09 16.02 -7.86
N PRO A 84 18.01 15.69 -8.80
CA PRO A 84 17.69 14.96 -10.03
C PRO A 84 16.95 13.64 -9.79
N ALA A 85 17.13 13.01 -8.63
CA ALA A 85 16.46 11.77 -8.26
C ALA A 85 14.92 11.86 -8.27
N ILE A 86 14.35 13.07 -8.12
CA ILE A 86 12.90 13.30 -8.26
C ILE A 86 12.41 12.97 -9.66
N SER A 87 13.24 13.20 -10.70
CA SER A 87 12.87 12.86 -12.09
C SER A 87 13.05 11.37 -12.42
N LYS A 88 13.72 10.59 -11.57
CA LYS A 88 14.06 9.17 -11.80
C LYS A 88 13.41 8.20 -10.83
N SER A 89 12.61 8.69 -9.87
CA SER A 89 11.95 7.86 -8.84
C SER A 89 10.43 7.93 -8.96
N ASN A 90 9.73 7.00 -8.31
CA ASN A 90 8.26 7.01 -8.22
C ASN A 90 7.72 8.11 -7.27
N TYR A 91 8.61 8.91 -6.66
CA TYR A 91 8.24 9.93 -5.69
C TYR A 91 7.91 11.25 -6.39
N THR A 92 6.85 11.89 -5.92
CA THR A 92 6.42 13.20 -6.44
C THR A 92 7.06 14.31 -5.60
N ILE A 93 7.15 15.51 -6.17
CA ILE A 93 7.71 16.68 -5.46
C ILE A 93 6.95 17.01 -4.16
N ALA A 94 5.70 16.57 -4.02
CA ALA A 94 4.93 16.77 -2.80
C ALA A 94 5.46 16.06 -1.58
N THR A 95 6.31 15.05 -1.76
CA THR A 95 7.09 14.44 -0.69
C THR A 95 7.86 15.51 0.10
N PHE A 96 8.34 16.57 -0.56
CA PHE A 96 9.08 17.67 0.07
C PHE A 96 8.19 18.74 0.72
N TYR A 97 6.87 18.76 0.51
CA TYR A 97 6.00 19.82 1.05
C TYR A 97 6.05 19.88 2.58
N ARG A 98 6.23 18.73 3.24
CA ARG A 98 6.34 18.68 4.70
C ARG A 98 7.58 19.42 5.23
N LEU A 99 8.66 19.49 4.45
CA LEU A 99 9.85 20.26 4.81
C LEU A 99 9.60 21.78 4.81
N PHE A 100 8.52 22.24 4.15
CA PHE A 100 8.18 23.65 4.04
C PHE A 100 7.12 24.13 5.02
N ILE A 101 6.59 23.24 5.87
CA ILE A 101 5.64 23.57 6.93
C ILE A 101 6.10 24.79 7.76
N PRO A 102 7.36 24.90 8.22
CA PRO A 102 7.80 26.05 9.04
C PRO A 102 7.67 27.41 8.34
N LYS A 103 7.78 27.44 7.00
CA LYS A 103 7.64 28.64 6.17
C LYS A 103 6.18 28.97 5.86
N ILE A 104 5.35 27.94 5.67
CA ILE A 104 3.95 28.10 5.24
C ILE A 104 3.07 28.58 6.40
N PHE A 105 3.36 28.14 7.62
CA PHE A 105 2.53 28.45 8.78
C PHE A 105 2.85 29.81 9.39
N PRO A 106 1.83 30.57 9.85
CA PRO A 106 2.08 31.90 10.40
C PRO A 106 2.89 31.81 11.70
N PRO A 107 3.62 32.88 12.08
CA PRO A 107 4.55 32.87 13.22
C PRO A 107 3.96 32.54 14.59
N ASP A 108 2.63 32.63 14.75
CA ASP A 108 1.90 32.32 15.98
C ASP A 108 1.53 30.83 16.14
N VAL A 109 1.86 30.00 15.14
CA VAL A 109 1.70 28.55 15.23
C VAL A 109 3.05 27.91 15.52
N ASP A 110 3.22 27.49 16.78
CA ASP A 110 4.48 26.91 17.28
C ASP A 110 4.49 25.38 17.30
N LYS A 111 3.33 24.74 17.17
CA LYS A 111 3.20 23.27 17.22
C LYS A 111 2.21 22.77 16.18
N ILE A 112 2.54 21.67 15.52
CA ILE A 112 1.64 21.00 14.57
C ILE A 112 1.86 19.49 14.55
N ILE A 113 0.80 18.73 14.27
CA ILE A 113 0.91 17.30 13.95
C ILE A 113 0.89 17.16 12.44
N TYR A 114 1.95 16.61 11.84
CA TYR A 114 1.95 16.18 10.45
C TYR A 114 1.57 14.71 10.36
N LEU A 115 0.74 14.38 9.36
CA LEU A 115 0.24 13.05 9.06
C LEU A 115 0.34 12.76 7.56
N ASP A 116 0.80 11.57 7.20
CA ASP A 116 0.63 11.05 5.84
C ASP A 116 -0.85 10.79 5.53
N SER A 117 -1.22 10.81 4.25
CA SER A 117 -2.60 10.61 3.80
C SER A 117 -3.11 9.18 4.00
N ASP A 118 -2.22 8.19 4.13
CA ASP A 118 -2.51 6.76 4.22
C ASP A 118 -2.64 6.24 5.67
N LEU A 119 -3.22 7.07 6.53
CA LEU A 119 -3.43 6.78 7.95
C LEU A 119 -4.92 6.63 8.30
N ILE A 120 -5.21 5.79 9.28
CA ILE A 120 -6.47 5.84 10.06
C ILE A 120 -6.13 6.16 11.51
N ILE A 121 -6.71 7.25 12.01
CA ILE A 121 -6.49 7.74 13.36
C ILE A 121 -7.58 7.15 14.25
N ASN A 122 -7.38 5.91 14.70
CA ASN A 122 -8.33 5.18 15.56
C ASN A 122 -8.07 5.43 17.05
N LEU A 123 -7.79 6.67 17.42
CA LEU A 123 -7.62 7.14 18.80
C LEU A 123 -7.93 8.63 18.88
N ASP A 124 -8.04 9.19 20.09
CA ASP A 124 -8.20 10.64 20.25
C ASP A 124 -6.87 11.33 19.92
N ILE A 125 -6.81 12.09 18.82
CA ILE A 125 -5.60 12.80 18.38
C ILE A 125 -5.05 13.77 19.44
N ARG A 126 -5.89 14.17 20.41
CA ARG A 126 -5.48 14.94 21.58
C ARG A 126 -4.39 14.24 22.39
N GLU A 127 -4.36 12.91 22.41
CA GLU A 127 -3.32 12.11 23.06
C GLU A 127 -1.93 12.44 22.51
N LEU A 128 -1.80 12.63 21.19
CA LEU A 128 -0.55 13.03 20.55
C LEU A 128 -0.28 14.53 20.75
N TRP A 129 -1.29 15.38 20.58
CA TRP A 129 -1.15 16.84 20.69
C TRP A 129 -0.64 17.31 22.06
N ARG A 130 -1.05 16.63 23.14
CA ARG A 130 -0.69 16.97 24.53
C ARG A 130 0.74 16.63 24.90
N ILE A 131 1.47 15.91 24.06
CA ILE A 131 2.87 15.60 24.34
C ILE A 131 3.68 16.90 24.26
N GLU A 132 4.42 17.18 25.33
CA GLU A 132 5.33 18.31 25.42
C GLU A 132 6.67 17.91 24.79
N LEU A 133 7.10 18.64 23.75
CA LEU A 133 8.37 18.38 23.08
C LEU A 133 9.58 18.95 23.85
N GLY A 134 9.36 19.96 24.68
CA GLY A 134 10.45 20.67 25.35
C GLY A 134 11.44 21.24 24.34
N ASP A 135 12.72 20.88 24.49
CA ASP A 135 13.83 21.29 23.64
C ASP A 135 13.97 20.44 22.34
N LYS A 136 13.06 19.49 22.09
CA LYS A 136 13.11 18.61 20.92
C LYS A 136 12.41 19.24 19.72
N ILE A 137 13.03 19.08 18.55
CA ILE A 137 12.52 19.63 17.28
C ILE A 137 11.32 18.83 16.80
N LEU A 138 11.36 17.50 16.96
CA LEU A 138 10.33 16.58 16.49
C LEU A 138 9.98 15.55 17.57
N GLY A 139 8.71 15.19 17.67
CA GLY A 139 8.24 13.94 18.24
C GLY A 139 8.03 12.94 17.10
N VAL A 140 8.70 11.80 17.17
CA VAL A 140 8.77 10.83 16.06
C VAL A 140 8.54 9.41 16.54
N VAL A 141 7.99 8.54 15.70
CA VAL A 141 7.95 7.11 15.98
C VAL A 141 9.16 6.45 15.30
N PRO A 142 10.01 5.72 16.05
CA PRO A 142 11.13 4.98 15.46
C PRO A 142 10.66 4.02 14.35
N GLU A 143 11.46 3.88 13.31
CA GLU A 143 11.18 2.93 12.22
C GLU A 143 11.57 1.52 12.67
N ILE A 144 10.57 0.65 12.86
CA ILE A 144 10.80 -0.71 13.37
C ILE A 144 10.79 -1.70 12.22
N LEU A 145 11.98 -2.12 11.80
CA LEU A 145 12.12 -3.18 10.81
C LEU A 145 12.05 -4.56 11.47
N ASN A 146 10.83 -5.12 11.59
CA ASN A 146 10.60 -6.43 12.19
C ASN A 146 11.41 -7.56 11.49
N GLY A 147 12.56 -7.91 12.06
CA GLY A 147 13.45 -8.97 11.57
C GLY A 147 14.43 -8.55 10.48
N CYS A 148 14.56 -7.26 10.15
CA CYS A 148 15.61 -6.76 9.27
C CYS A 148 16.57 -5.88 10.05
N ASP A 149 17.83 -5.93 9.67
CA ASP A 149 18.87 -5.09 10.26
C ASP A 149 18.74 -3.65 9.74
N THR A 150 18.21 -2.77 10.59
CA THR A 150 18.06 -1.33 10.34
C THR A 150 19.39 -0.68 9.97
N GLU A 151 20.50 -1.13 10.56
CA GLU A 151 21.83 -0.61 10.28
C GLU A 151 22.19 -0.82 8.81
N ASN A 152 21.94 -2.01 8.27
CA ASN A 152 22.25 -2.32 6.88
C ASN A 152 21.16 -1.91 5.87
N PHE A 153 19.92 -1.72 6.32
CA PHE A 153 18.78 -1.45 5.44
C PHE A 153 18.76 -0.01 4.92
N PHE A 154 19.00 0.98 5.79
CA PHE A 154 18.99 2.39 5.40
C PHE A 154 20.42 2.86 5.04
N PRO A 155 20.66 3.38 3.82
CA PRO A 155 22.00 3.81 3.41
C PRO A 155 22.66 4.81 4.35
N ILE A 156 21.90 5.73 4.94
CA ILE A 156 22.43 6.72 5.90
C ILE A 156 22.79 6.09 7.25
N CYS A 157 22.14 4.97 7.63
CA CYS A 157 22.50 4.23 8.84
C CYS A 157 23.74 3.37 8.60
N ARG A 158 23.78 2.63 7.48
CA ARG A 158 24.89 1.75 7.10
C ARG A 158 26.22 2.49 7.02
N ASP A 159 26.17 3.72 6.51
CA ASP A 159 27.35 4.56 6.34
C ASP A 159 27.66 5.39 7.61
N GLY A 160 26.94 5.17 8.72
CA GLY A 160 27.20 5.77 10.03
C GLY A 160 26.80 7.24 10.17
N LEU A 161 26.02 7.80 9.23
CA LEU A 161 25.55 9.20 9.30
C LEU A 161 24.43 9.38 10.32
N VAL A 162 23.60 8.34 10.51
CA VAL A 162 22.51 8.28 11.48
C VAL A 162 22.62 6.96 12.24
N LYS A 163 22.41 6.97 13.56
CA LYS A 163 22.34 5.71 14.32
C LYS A 163 21.04 5.01 14.00
N ALA A 164 21.09 3.69 13.76
CA ALA A 164 19.91 2.88 13.46
C ALA A 164 18.79 3.06 14.51
N ASP A 165 19.14 3.11 15.80
CA ASP A 165 18.19 3.30 16.90
C ASP A 165 17.49 4.67 16.92
N ASP A 166 18.07 5.66 16.24
CA ASP A 166 17.54 7.02 16.15
C ASP A 166 16.84 7.30 14.82
N TYR A 167 16.86 6.33 13.89
CA TYR A 167 16.16 6.45 12.62
C TYR A 167 14.64 6.32 12.81
N PHE A 168 13.88 7.25 12.24
CA PHE A 168 12.44 7.37 12.43
C PHE A 168 11.64 7.45 11.14
N ASN A 169 10.37 7.04 11.23
CA ASN A 169 9.40 7.16 10.15
C ASN A 169 8.83 8.59 10.09
N ALA A 170 8.74 9.17 8.89
CA ALA A 170 8.28 10.54 8.69
C ALA A 170 6.76 10.69 8.56
N GLY A 171 5.99 9.59 8.57
CA GLY A 171 4.55 9.62 8.32
C GLY A 171 3.69 10.14 9.46
N VAL A 172 4.24 10.19 10.68
CA VAL A 172 3.60 10.84 11.84
C VAL A 172 4.66 11.63 12.59
N LEU A 173 4.51 12.96 12.59
CA LEU A 173 5.46 13.87 13.23
C LEU A 173 4.72 14.87 14.10
N LEU A 174 5.13 15.01 15.36
CA LEU A 174 4.78 16.16 16.18
C LEU A 174 5.89 17.20 16.01
N MET A 175 5.59 18.36 15.46
CA MET A 175 6.60 19.33 15.03
C MET A 175 6.60 20.55 15.94
N ASN A 176 7.77 20.92 16.46
CA ASN A 176 8.02 22.23 17.05
C ASN A 176 8.40 23.21 15.93
N LEU A 177 7.45 24.05 15.52
CA LEU A 177 7.63 24.99 14.40
C LEU A 177 8.55 26.16 14.75
N GLU A 178 8.63 26.57 16.01
CA GLU A 178 9.58 27.60 16.45
C GLU A 178 11.02 27.11 16.21
N LEU A 179 11.35 25.93 16.73
CA LEU A 179 12.69 25.34 16.56
C LEU A 179 12.98 24.97 15.11
N LEU A 180 11.98 24.48 14.35
CA LEU A 180 12.17 24.18 12.93
C LEU A 180 12.46 25.44 12.10
N ARG A 181 11.80 26.58 12.36
CA ARG A 181 12.11 27.86 11.70
C ARG A 181 13.55 28.30 12.00
N ALA A 182 14.00 28.16 13.25
CA ALA A 182 15.37 28.47 13.64
C ALA A 182 16.43 27.57 12.99
N ASN A 183 16.02 26.41 12.44
CA ASN A 183 16.90 25.42 11.81
C ASN A 183 16.64 25.23 10.30
N GLU A 184 15.97 26.18 9.64
CA GLU A 184 15.62 26.09 8.22
C GLU A 184 16.85 25.88 7.31
N ASP A 185 17.95 26.57 7.59
CA ASP A 185 19.21 26.43 6.86
C ASP A 185 19.79 25.01 6.93
N PHE A 186 19.53 24.28 8.02
CA PHE A 186 20.02 22.91 8.14
C PHE A 186 19.29 21.96 7.20
N ILE A 187 17.97 22.14 7.04
CA ILE A 187 17.17 21.39 6.07
C ILE A 187 17.67 21.66 4.64
N CYS A 188 17.93 22.93 4.30
CA CYS A 188 18.49 23.30 2.98
C CYS A 188 19.85 22.62 2.72
N ARG A 189 20.74 22.60 3.72
CA ARG A 189 22.04 21.89 3.61
C ARG A 189 21.87 20.39 3.44
N ALA A 190 20.94 19.76 4.15
CA ALA A 190 20.66 18.33 4.01
C ALA A 190 20.06 17.99 2.64
N ILE A 191 19.14 18.82 2.11
CA ILE A 191 18.64 18.70 0.73
C ILE A 191 19.81 18.71 -0.26
N LYS A 192 20.72 19.70 -0.14
CA LYS A 192 21.90 19.81 -0.99
C LYS A 192 22.81 18.58 -0.86
N PHE A 193 23.04 18.10 0.36
CA PHE A 193 23.87 16.92 0.62
C PHE A 193 23.29 15.66 -0.05
N VAL A 194 21.98 15.39 0.10
CA VAL A 194 21.30 14.25 -0.53
C VAL A 194 21.31 14.38 -2.06
N SER A 195 21.16 15.59 -2.57
CA SER A 195 21.32 15.96 -3.98
C SER A 195 22.69 15.57 -4.54
N GLU A 196 23.77 15.91 -3.82
CA GLU A 196 25.15 15.61 -4.21
C GLU A 196 25.53 14.14 -3.95
N ASN A 197 24.75 13.43 -3.13
CA ASN A 197 24.96 12.03 -2.76
C ASN A 197 23.68 11.20 -2.97
N PRO A 198 23.23 10.95 -4.22
CA PRO A 198 21.94 10.31 -4.50
C PRO A 198 21.74 8.92 -3.88
N ARG A 199 22.82 8.23 -3.48
CA ARG A 199 22.76 6.97 -2.72
C ARG A 199 22.05 7.10 -1.36
N PHE A 200 21.96 8.32 -0.82
CA PHE A 200 21.27 8.66 0.42
C PHE A 200 19.85 9.21 0.21
N ALA A 201 19.32 9.12 -1.01
CA ALA A 201 17.99 9.59 -1.38
C ALA A 201 16.95 8.45 -1.41
N ALA A 202 17.14 7.38 -0.64
CA ALA A 202 16.31 6.17 -0.71
C ALA A 202 14.86 6.43 -0.26
N TYR A 203 14.71 7.25 0.78
CA TYR A 203 13.44 7.67 1.37
C TYR A 203 13.29 9.20 1.40
N LEU A 204 14.00 9.90 0.50
CA LEU A 204 13.91 11.33 0.24
C LEU A 204 13.82 12.23 1.48
N ASP A 205 12.65 12.80 1.75
CA ASP A 205 12.38 13.75 2.81
C ASP A 205 12.52 13.11 4.20
N GLN A 206 12.17 11.83 4.35
CA GLN A 206 12.43 11.09 5.58
C GLN A 206 13.92 11.00 5.87
N ASP A 207 14.74 10.69 4.87
CA ASP A 207 16.21 10.63 5.05
C ASP A 207 16.77 12.03 5.35
N ILE A 208 16.26 13.07 4.71
CA ILE A 208 16.64 14.48 5.01
C ILE A 208 16.32 14.84 6.47
N LEU A 209 15.11 14.53 6.96
CA LEU A 209 14.73 14.80 8.34
C LEU A 209 15.58 14.00 9.34
N ASN A 210 15.90 12.75 9.03
CA ASN A 210 16.76 11.91 9.87
C ASN A 210 18.21 12.44 9.91
N LEU A 211 18.76 12.88 8.78
CA LEU A 211 20.08 13.52 8.70
C LEU A 211 20.15 14.82 9.52
N CYS A 212 19.06 15.61 9.51
CA CYS A 212 19.00 16.84 10.28
C CYS A 212 18.78 16.61 11.78
N PHE A 213 17.83 15.74 12.14
CA PHE A 213 17.17 15.85 13.44
C PHE A 213 17.11 14.56 14.26
N SER A 214 17.65 13.44 13.79
CA SER A 214 17.59 12.14 14.50
C SER A 214 17.97 12.22 15.99
N THR A 215 19.00 13.01 16.33
CA THR A 215 19.47 13.21 17.72
C THR A 215 18.72 14.29 18.51
N GLN A 216 17.85 15.06 17.86
CA GLN A 216 17.05 16.16 18.45
C GLN A 216 15.55 15.80 18.49
N THR A 217 15.24 14.50 18.61
CA THR A 217 13.86 13.99 18.63
C THR A 217 13.41 13.49 20.00
N LEU A 218 12.11 13.50 20.23
CA LEU A 218 11.41 12.76 21.28
C LEU A 218 10.83 11.47 20.68
N LYS A 219 11.23 10.30 21.19
CA LYS A 219 10.69 9.00 20.74
C LYS A 219 9.26 8.82 21.26
N LEU A 220 8.30 8.77 20.35
CA LEU A 220 6.89 8.58 20.61
C LEU A 220 6.53 7.08 20.72
N PRO A 221 5.48 6.73 21.48
CA PRO A 221 4.94 5.37 21.49
C PRO A 221 4.54 4.85 20.10
N VAL A 222 4.88 3.60 19.80
CA VAL A 222 4.58 2.91 18.52
C VAL A 222 3.09 2.95 18.14
N LYS A 223 2.19 3.08 19.12
CA LYS A 223 0.74 3.22 18.85
C LYS A 223 0.40 4.44 17.99
N PHE A 224 1.26 5.45 17.93
CA PHE A 224 1.05 6.64 17.10
C PHE A 224 1.47 6.45 15.64
N ASN A 225 2.13 5.34 15.28
CA ASN A 225 2.42 4.98 13.89
C ASN A 225 2.60 3.46 13.80
N THR A 226 1.49 2.72 13.74
CA THR A 226 1.50 1.26 13.69
C THR A 226 1.21 0.79 12.27
N PHE A 227 2.17 0.12 11.63
CA PHE A 227 1.96 -0.40 10.28
C PHE A 227 0.94 -1.54 10.24
N VAL A 228 -0.02 -1.45 9.32
CA VAL A 228 -1.04 -2.47 9.09
C VAL A 228 -0.41 -3.79 8.67
N ARG A 229 0.68 -3.76 7.89
CA ARG A 229 1.45 -4.96 7.54
C ARG A 229 1.94 -5.72 8.76
N ASP A 230 2.36 -5.03 9.81
CA ASP A 230 3.01 -5.66 10.95
C ASP A 230 1.99 -6.23 11.95
N VAL A 231 0.83 -5.60 12.09
CA VAL A 231 -0.30 -6.19 12.82
C VAL A 231 -0.87 -7.40 12.06
N ARG A 232 -0.92 -7.37 10.72
CA ARG A 232 -1.29 -8.52 9.88
C ARG A 232 -0.30 -9.67 10.02
N ARG A 233 1.02 -9.41 9.97
CA ARG A 233 2.07 -10.42 10.18
C ARG A 233 1.99 -11.08 11.56
N ARG A 234 1.57 -10.34 12.58
CA ARG A 234 1.33 -10.85 13.94
C ARG A 234 -0.04 -11.51 14.11
N ASN A 235 -0.85 -11.59 13.06
CA ASN A 235 -2.22 -12.11 13.08
C ASN A 235 -3.12 -11.42 14.13
N GLU A 236 -2.89 -10.12 14.36
CA GLU A 236 -3.75 -9.31 15.22
C GLU A 236 -5.11 -9.12 14.53
N LYS A 237 -6.18 -9.66 15.13
CA LYS A 237 -7.55 -9.54 14.58
C LYS A 237 -8.38 -8.43 15.21
N THR A 238 -7.95 -7.93 16.37
CA THR A 238 -8.68 -6.93 17.15
C THR A 238 -8.17 -5.53 16.84
N ILE A 239 -9.09 -4.63 16.51
CA ILE A 239 -8.79 -3.21 16.35
C ILE A 239 -8.61 -2.56 17.73
N ALA A 240 -7.46 -1.92 17.92
CA ALA A 240 -7.07 -1.24 19.15
C ALA A 240 -6.99 0.27 18.93
N ARG A 241 -6.88 1.02 20.03
CA ARG A 241 -6.71 2.49 19.99
C ARG A 241 -5.29 2.85 19.52
N LYS A 242 -5.10 2.97 18.20
CA LYS A 242 -3.82 3.21 17.52
C LYS A 242 -4.02 4.10 16.29
N ILE A 243 -2.96 4.72 15.80
CA ILE A 243 -2.89 5.25 14.44
C ILE A 243 -2.35 4.14 13.55
N TYR A 244 -3.16 3.70 12.59
CA TYR A 244 -2.84 2.64 11.66
C TYR A 244 -2.31 3.21 10.36
N HIS A 245 -1.11 2.81 9.97
CA HIS A 245 -0.44 3.28 8.78
C HIS A 245 -0.44 2.21 7.69
N TYR A 246 -1.09 2.53 6.58
CA TYR A 246 -1.37 1.58 5.51
C TYR A 246 -0.30 1.50 4.43
N LEU A 247 0.74 2.37 4.42
CA LEU A 247 1.95 2.44 3.56
C LEU A 247 1.81 1.70 2.23
N SER A 248 1.90 2.35 1.06
CA SER A 248 1.55 1.84 -0.30
C SER A 248 1.71 0.34 -0.71
N GLY A 249 2.45 -0.53 0.01
CA GLY A 249 2.42 -2.01 -0.12
C GLY A 249 1.82 -2.80 1.08
N ALA A 250 1.64 -2.18 2.25
CA ALA A 250 0.89 -2.67 3.40
C ALA A 250 -0.62 -2.51 3.26
N TYR A 251 -1.08 -1.87 2.19
CA TYR A 251 -2.46 -1.81 1.71
C TYR A 251 -3.04 -3.19 1.34
N GLY A 252 -2.27 -4.27 1.50
CA GLY A 252 -2.37 -5.37 0.55
C GLY A 252 -1.93 -4.86 -0.81
N GLN A 253 -1.81 -5.73 -1.78
CA GLN A 253 -1.80 -5.29 -3.15
C GLN A 253 -3.16 -4.61 -3.45
N GLY A 254 -3.21 -3.28 -3.33
CA GLY A 254 -4.44 -2.51 -3.47
C GLY A 254 -5.50 -2.82 -2.41
N LEU A 255 -6.51 -1.96 -2.33
CA LEU A 255 -7.75 -2.19 -1.58
C LEU A 255 -8.41 -3.46 -2.12
N LEU A 256 -7.96 -4.64 -1.74
CA LEU A 256 -8.82 -5.80 -1.75
C LEU A 256 -9.91 -5.46 -0.74
N LEU A 257 -11.16 -5.38 -1.19
CA LEU A 257 -12.32 -5.46 -0.32
C LEU A 257 -12.37 -6.87 0.30
N ASP A 258 -11.35 -7.22 1.09
CA ASP A 258 -11.39 -8.37 1.97
C ASP A 258 -12.20 -7.97 3.19
N THR A 259 -13.49 -8.27 3.13
CA THR A 259 -14.42 -8.07 4.24
C THR A 259 -14.10 -8.96 5.43
N GLY A 260 -13.22 -9.97 5.28
CA GLY A 260 -12.66 -10.78 6.36
C GLY A 260 -11.55 -10.06 7.16
N ASP A 261 -10.88 -9.07 6.56
CA ASP A 261 -9.82 -8.30 7.20
C ASP A 261 -10.37 -7.12 8.02
N ALA A 262 -10.06 -7.11 9.33
CA ALA A 262 -10.52 -6.08 10.26
C ALA A 262 -9.99 -4.67 9.95
N PHE A 263 -8.78 -4.53 9.42
CA PHE A 263 -8.15 -3.25 9.08
C PHE A 263 -8.69 -2.70 7.76
N ASN A 264 -9.06 -3.58 6.81
CA ASN A 264 -9.79 -3.15 5.62
C ASN A 264 -11.20 -2.67 5.99
N ARG A 265 -11.91 -3.42 6.84
CA ARG A 265 -13.22 -2.99 7.37
C ARG A 265 -13.13 -1.65 8.10
N LEU A 266 -12.09 -1.44 8.91
CA LEU A 266 -11.86 -0.18 9.62
C LEU A 266 -11.73 0.99 8.64
N TRP A 267 -10.84 0.88 7.64
CA TRP A 267 -10.65 1.92 6.63
C TRP A 267 -11.95 2.19 5.85
N MET A 268 -12.61 1.12 5.37
CA MET A 268 -13.86 1.22 4.63
C MET A 268 -14.96 1.88 5.45
N SER A 269 -15.03 1.64 6.76
CA SER A 269 -16.04 2.22 7.63
C SER A 269 -15.99 3.75 7.65
N TYR A 270 -14.79 4.34 7.56
CA TYR A 270 -14.62 5.78 7.41
C TYR A 270 -14.83 6.25 5.98
N PHE A 271 -14.28 5.53 4.99
CA PHE A 271 -14.33 5.95 3.58
C PHE A 271 -15.78 6.10 3.06
N VAL A 272 -16.68 5.16 3.41
CA VAL A 272 -18.08 5.20 2.97
C VAL A 272 -18.88 6.39 3.51
N ARG A 273 -18.36 7.10 4.52
CA ARG A 273 -18.96 8.31 5.09
C ARG A 273 -18.43 9.59 4.46
N THR A 274 -17.46 9.47 3.55
CA THR A 274 -16.91 10.61 2.83
C THR A 274 -17.71 10.89 1.55
N PRO A 275 -17.76 12.15 1.08
CA PRO A 275 -18.34 12.48 -0.23
C PRO A 275 -17.50 11.94 -1.40
N PHE A 276 -16.37 11.27 -1.14
CA PHE A 276 -15.60 10.55 -2.14
C PHE A 276 -16.16 9.15 -2.42
N PHE A 277 -17.05 8.63 -1.56
CA PHE A 277 -17.79 7.40 -1.82
C PHE A 277 -19.08 7.73 -2.60
N ASP A 278 -18.90 8.02 -3.89
CA ASP A 278 -19.94 8.48 -4.81
C ASP A 278 -20.37 7.41 -5.83
N ALA A 279 -21.34 7.77 -6.69
CA ALA A 279 -21.86 6.87 -7.72
C ALA A 279 -20.79 6.41 -8.72
N ASP A 280 -19.82 7.27 -9.06
CA ASP A 280 -18.68 6.90 -9.90
C ASP A 280 -17.81 5.84 -9.22
N THR A 281 -17.48 6.06 -7.94
CA THR A 281 -16.75 5.09 -7.13
C THR A 281 -17.47 3.75 -7.06
N ILE A 282 -18.78 3.74 -6.78
CA ILE A 282 -19.59 2.51 -6.78
C ILE A 282 -19.61 1.85 -8.16
N GLY A 283 -19.76 2.63 -9.23
CA GLY A 283 -19.73 2.14 -10.61
C GLY A 283 -18.42 1.46 -10.97
N LYS A 284 -17.28 2.05 -10.57
CA LYS A 284 -15.94 1.49 -10.73
C LYS A 284 -15.75 0.19 -9.96
N LEU A 285 -16.26 0.13 -8.71
CA LEU A 285 -16.28 -1.10 -7.93
C LEU A 285 -17.07 -2.20 -8.64
N TYR A 286 -18.29 -1.90 -9.09
CA TYR A 286 -19.14 -2.85 -9.81
C TYR A 286 -18.52 -3.31 -11.14
N ALA A 287 -17.90 -2.41 -11.89
CA ALA A 287 -17.19 -2.75 -13.13
C ALA A 287 -16.06 -3.75 -12.88
N GLY A 288 -15.29 -3.57 -11.79
CA GLY A 288 -14.29 -4.54 -11.36
C GLY A 288 -14.87 -5.93 -11.12
N PHE A 289 -15.95 -6.03 -10.34
CA PHE A 289 -16.64 -7.30 -10.10
C PHE A 289 -17.19 -7.92 -11.39
N ARG A 290 -17.78 -7.11 -12.27
CA ARG A 290 -18.27 -7.58 -13.56
C ARG A 290 -17.15 -8.13 -14.43
N ASN A 291 -15.99 -7.47 -14.48
CA ASN A 291 -14.85 -7.93 -15.26
C ASN A 291 -14.30 -9.26 -14.74
N ILE A 292 -14.22 -9.44 -13.42
CA ILE A 292 -13.85 -10.71 -12.79
C ILE A 292 -14.86 -11.80 -13.17
N HIS A 293 -16.16 -11.51 -13.05
CA HIS A 293 -17.22 -12.46 -13.41
C HIS A 293 -17.19 -12.86 -14.88
N VAL A 294 -16.98 -11.90 -15.79
CA VAL A 294 -16.84 -12.15 -17.23
C VAL A 294 -15.58 -12.96 -17.51
N GLY A 295 -14.45 -12.64 -16.88
CA GLY A 295 -13.21 -13.40 -16.98
C GLY A 295 -13.41 -14.86 -16.58
N PHE A 296 -14.02 -15.09 -15.42
CA PHE A 296 -14.35 -16.44 -14.93
C PHE A 296 -15.28 -17.19 -15.90
N LYS A 297 -16.33 -16.53 -16.41
CA LYS A 297 -17.22 -17.12 -17.42
C LYS A 297 -16.48 -17.51 -18.70
N ASN A 298 -15.59 -16.67 -19.20
CA ASN A 298 -14.81 -16.95 -20.40
C ASN A 298 -13.85 -18.14 -20.18
N SER A 299 -13.18 -18.21 -19.02
CA SER A 299 -12.35 -19.35 -18.65
C SER A 299 -13.17 -20.65 -18.58
N LEU A 300 -14.37 -20.61 -17.97
CA LEU A 300 -15.26 -21.78 -17.94
C LEU A 300 -15.73 -22.20 -19.35
N ALA A 301 -16.04 -21.25 -20.23
CA ALA A 301 -16.44 -21.55 -21.60
C ALA A 301 -15.29 -22.21 -22.38
N GLN A 302 -14.07 -21.70 -22.26
CA GLN A 302 -12.87 -22.30 -22.86
C GLN A 302 -12.63 -23.72 -22.33
N VAL A 303 -12.74 -23.92 -21.01
CA VAL A 303 -12.63 -25.26 -20.41
C VAL A 303 -13.70 -26.18 -20.98
N SER A 304 -14.95 -25.72 -21.04
CA SER A 304 -16.07 -26.49 -21.60
C SER A 304 -15.84 -26.89 -23.06
N GLU A 305 -15.27 -26.01 -23.87
CA GLU A 305 -14.93 -26.29 -25.27
C GLU A 305 -13.79 -27.32 -25.36
N MET A 306 -12.73 -27.15 -24.56
CA MET A 306 -11.57 -28.06 -24.54
C MET A 306 -11.93 -29.48 -24.09
N ILE A 307 -12.85 -29.62 -23.12
CA ILE A 307 -13.32 -30.92 -22.61
C ILE A 307 -14.48 -31.49 -23.44
N SER A 308 -15.03 -30.76 -24.41
CA SER A 308 -16.19 -31.22 -25.18
C SER A 308 -15.88 -32.55 -25.88
N GLY A 309 -16.66 -33.58 -25.56
CA GLY A 309 -16.46 -34.94 -26.08
C GLY A 309 -15.26 -35.70 -25.48
N LYS A 310 -14.63 -35.17 -24.43
CA LYS A 310 -13.47 -35.78 -23.74
C LYS A 310 -13.74 -35.95 -22.24
N THR A 311 -12.98 -36.84 -21.61
CA THR A 311 -12.92 -36.98 -20.15
C THR A 311 -11.69 -36.24 -19.62
N ARG A 312 -11.74 -35.73 -18.39
CA ARG A 312 -10.60 -35.07 -17.76
C ARG A 312 -9.68 -36.11 -17.13
N ALA A 313 -8.38 -35.84 -17.18
CA ALA A 313 -7.39 -36.54 -16.38
C ALA A 313 -6.44 -35.52 -15.75
N PHE A 314 -5.88 -35.84 -14.59
CA PHE A 314 -5.11 -34.91 -13.78
C PHE A 314 -3.73 -35.49 -13.50
N PHE A 315 -2.68 -34.72 -13.79
CA PHE A 315 -1.31 -35.06 -13.38
C PHE A 315 -0.92 -34.11 -12.24
N VAL A 316 -0.88 -34.60 -11.00
CA VAL A 316 -0.84 -33.75 -9.80
C VAL A 316 0.38 -34.10 -8.95
N ALA A 317 1.05 -33.10 -8.39
CA ALA A 317 2.07 -33.35 -7.38
C ALA A 317 1.49 -34.19 -6.23
N SER A 318 2.17 -35.26 -5.82
CA SER A 318 1.64 -36.23 -4.84
C SER A 318 1.07 -35.57 -3.56
N VAL A 319 1.77 -34.55 -3.06
CA VAL A 319 1.38 -33.77 -1.88
C VAL A 319 0.09 -32.95 -2.04
N ASN A 320 -0.41 -32.78 -3.26
CA ASN A 320 -1.54 -31.91 -3.61
C ASN A 320 -2.76 -32.67 -4.16
N VAL A 321 -2.76 -34.01 -4.13
CA VAL A 321 -3.85 -34.84 -4.70
C VAL A 321 -5.20 -34.51 -4.08
N ASP A 322 -5.28 -34.40 -2.76
CA ASP A 322 -6.54 -34.08 -2.06
C ASP A 322 -7.03 -32.67 -2.36
N ALA A 323 -6.12 -31.70 -2.42
CA ALA A 323 -6.45 -30.34 -2.81
C ALA A 323 -6.98 -30.29 -4.25
N ALA A 324 -6.34 -30.99 -5.18
CA ALA A 324 -6.78 -31.05 -6.57
C ALA A 324 -8.17 -31.70 -6.72
N ARG A 325 -8.47 -32.75 -5.95
CA ARG A 325 -9.82 -33.36 -5.92
C ARG A 325 -10.90 -32.36 -5.56
N GLN A 326 -10.64 -31.51 -4.56
CA GLN A 326 -11.58 -30.48 -4.12
C GLN A 326 -11.72 -29.36 -5.16
N ILE A 327 -10.60 -28.85 -5.68
CA ILE A 327 -10.58 -27.71 -6.61
C ILE A 327 -11.30 -28.02 -7.91
N PHE A 328 -10.98 -29.17 -8.50
CA PHE A 328 -11.49 -29.54 -9.81
C PHE A 328 -12.79 -30.33 -9.76
N TYR A 329 -13.31 -30.62 -8.56
CA TYR A 329 -14.42 -31.55 -8.35
C TYR A 329 -14.19 -32.84 -9.13
N ILE A 330 -13.01 -33.45 -8.93
CA ILE A 330 -12.60 -34.65 -9.68
C ILE A 330 -13.51 -35.80 -9.28
N ARG A 331 -14.22 -36.36 -10.27
CA ARG A 331 -15.16 -37.46 -10.05
C ARG A 331 -14.41 -38.78 -9.82
N PRO A 332 -15.04 -39.77 -9.15
CA PRO A 332 -14.40 -41.07 -8.92
C PRO A 332 -13.94 -41.80 -10.19
N ASP A 333 -14.58 -41.54 -11.32
CA ASP A 333 -14.28 -42.09 -12.65
C ASP A 333 -13.21 -41.30 -13.43
N GLU A 334 -12.82 -40.13 -12.95
CA GLU A 334 -11.79 -39.31 -13.58
C GLU A 334 -10.39 -39.70 -13.08
N GLU A 335 -9.45 -39.79 -14.03
CA GLU A 335 -8.12 -40.31 -13.76
C GLU A 335 -7.23 -39.28 -13.08
N ILE A 336 -6.52 -39.70 -12.04
CA ILE A 336 -5.49 -38.90 -11.38
C ILE A 336 -4.18 -39.68 -11.32
N ILE A 337 -3.11 -39.04 -11.77
CA ILE A 337 -1.75 -39.57 -11.80
C ILE A 337 -0.92 -38.73 -10.84
N ALA A 338 -0.44 -39.36 -9.76
CA ALA A 338 0.43 -38.71 -8.80
C ALA A 338 1.87 -38.59 -9.35
N ALA A 339 2.43 -37.39 -9.22
CA ALA A 339 3.79 -37.07 -9.64
C ALA A 339 4.74 -37.17 -8.44
N ASP A 340 5.58 -38.21 -8.47
CA ASP A 340 6.44 -38.61 -7.35
C ASP A 340 7.92 -38.62 -7.75
N ASN A 341 8.22 -38.93 -9.02
CA ASN A 341 9.57 -39.05 -9.58
C ASN A 341 9.56 -39.09 -11.13
N GLN A 342 10.71 -39.36 -11.76
CA GLN A 342 10.82 -39.48 -13.23
C GLN A 342 9.95 -40.59 -13.84
N ALA A 343 9.66 -41.68 -13.11
CA ALA A 343 8.76 -42.73 -13.59
C ALA A 343 7.32 -42.21 -13.75
N SER A 344 6.92 -41.20 -12.98
CA SER A 344 5.61 -40.53 -13.13
C SER A 344 5.47 -39.79 -14.47
N LEU A 345 6.55 -39.23 -15.03
CA LEU A 345 6.51 -38.59 -16.36
C LEU A 345 6.32 -39.63 -17.47
N GLN A 346 7.01 -40.78 -17.38
CA GLN A 346 6.82 -41.85 -18.35
C GLN A 346 5.40 -42.44 -18.24
N ASN A 347 4.87 -42.57 -17.02
CA ASN A 347 3.50 -42.99 -16.79
C ASN A 347 2.51 -42.00 -17.42
N LEU A 348 2.71 -40.69 -17.23
CA LEU A 348 1.92 -39.65 -17.90
C LEU A 348 1.94 -39.82 -19.42
N LEU A 349 3.12 -39.94 -20.05
CA LEU A 349 3.24 -40.09 -21.50
C LEU A 349 2.56 -41.35 -22.03
N ASN A 350 2.70 -42.48 -21.32
CA ASN A 350 2.04 -43.73 -21.69
C ASN A 350 0.52 -43.60 -21.63
N THR A 351 0.00 -42.99 -20.57
CA THR A 351 -1.45 -42.78 -20.38
C THR A 351 -2.01 -41.78 -21.38
N MET A 352 -1.28 -40.70 -21.68
CA MET A 352 -1.66 -39.72 -22.71
C MET A 352 -1.72 -40.37 -24.11
N ASN A 353 -0.78 -41.27 -24.43
CA ASN A 353 -0.79 -42.01 -25.69
C ASN A 353 -1.96 -42.98 -25.78
N ALA A 354 -2.23 -43.76 -24.71
CA ALA A 354 -3.32 -44.74 -24.68
C ALA A 354 -4.72 -44.10 -24.77
N SER A 355 -4.84 -42.83 -24.34
CA SER A 355 -6.12 -42.10 -24.27
C SER A 355 -6.21 -40.93 -25.24
N ARG A 356 -5.36 -40.90 -26.26
CA ARG A 356 -5.26 -39.80 -27.22
C ARG A 356 -6.60 -39.47 -27.86
N GLY A 357 -6.97 -38.18 -27.84
CA GLY A 357 -8.25 -37.69 -28.34
C GLY A 357 -9.47 -38.00 -27.47
N LYS A 358 -9.36 -38.87 -26.45
CA LYS A 358 -10.43 -39.21 -25.50
C LYS A 358 -10.32 -38.46 -24.18
N LYS A 359 -9.09 -38.09 -23.80
CA LYS A 359 -8.79 -37.38 -22.56
C LYS A 359 -8.12 -36.03 -22.84
N ILE A 360 -8.30 -35.10 -21.91
CA ILE A 360 -7.49 -33.90 -21.81
C ILE A 360 -6.85 -33.85 -20.41
N PHE A 361 -5.55 -33.62 -20.38
CA PHE A 361 -4.75 -33.70 -19.17
C PHE A 361 -4.53 -32.32 -18.54
N PHE A 362 -4.99 -32.15 -17.31
CA PHE A 362 -4.71 -31.00 -16.46
C PHE A 362 -3.42 -31.24 -15.70
N ILE A 363 -2.35 -30.55 -16.10
CA ILE A 363 -1.03 -30.70 -15.49
C ILE A 363 -0.92 -29.74 -14.30
N CYS A 364 -1.00 -30.28 -13.09
CA CYS A 364 -1.02 -29.56 -11.81
C CYS A 364 0.30 -29.76 -11.04
N VAL A 365 1.43 -29.68 -11.76
CA VAL A 365 2.77 -29.81 -11.19
C VAL A 365 3.52 -28.48 -11.36
N PRO A 366 3.94 -27.82 -10.27
CA PRO A 366 4.69 -26.57 -10.36
C PRO A 366 5.96 -26.70 -11.20
N LYS A 367 6.23 -25.71 -12.06
CA LYS A 367 7.41 -25.66 -12.95
C LYS A 367 7.55 -26.88 -13.88
N PHE A 368 6.43 -27.53 -14.25
CA PHE A 368 6.45 -28.65 -15.18
C PHE A 368 7.01 -28.26 -16.56
N PRO A 369 7.92 -29.05 -17.16
CA PRO A 369 8.53 -28.73 -18.45
C PRO A 369 7.59 -29.11 -19.61
N PHE A 370 6.59 -28.28 -19.89
CA PHE A 370 5.59 -28.52 -20.95
C PHE A 370 6.19 -28.80 -22.34
N GLY A 371 7.41 -28.32 -22.61
CA GLY A 371 8.17 -28.64 -23.83
C GLY A 371 8.33 -30.15 -24.08
N ALA A 372 8.43 -30.95 -23.02
CA ALA A 372 8.54 -32.40 -23.13
C ALA A 372 7.27 -33.05 -23.74
N LEU A 373 6.08 -32.53 -23.41
CA LEU A 373 4.81 -33.02 -23.98
C LEU A 373 4.68 -32.63 -25.45
N THR A 374 5.09 -31.41 -25.80
CA THR A 374 5.09 -30.96 -27.20
C THR A 374 6.08 -31.75 -28.06
N GLN A 375 7.26 -32.05 -27.54
CA GLN A 375 8.25 -32.91 -28.22
C GLN A 375 7.75 -34.34 -28.40
N ALA A 376 6.94 -34.84 -27.45
CA ALA A 376 6.25 -36.13 -27.57
C ALA A 376 5.02 -36.11 -28.50
N GLY A 377 4.72 -34.98 -29.15
CA GLY A 377 3.65 -34.86 -30.14
C GLY A 377 2.26 -34.55 -29.57
N PHE A 378 2.17 -34.10 -28.32
CA PHE A 378 0.93 -33.62 -27.73
C PHE A 378 0.75 -32.11 -27.96
N THR A 379 -0.49 -31.68 -28.14
CA THR A 379 -0.84 -30.29 -28.45
C THR A 379 -1.52 -29.62 -27.26
N PHE A 380 -1.05 -28.42 -26.88
CA PHE A 380 -1.68 -27.60 -25.84
C PHE A 380 -3.14 -27.26 -26.22
N ALA A 381 -4.03 -27.20 -25.23
CA ALA A 381 -5.50 -27.01 -25.38
C ALA A 381 -6.24 -28.11 -26.16
N LYS A 382 -5.54 -29.13 -26.67
CA LYS A 382 -6.13 -30.30 -27.32
C LYS A 382 -5.91 -31.58 -26.52
N ASP A 383 -4.69 -31.82 -26.09
CA ASP A 383 -4.29 -33.04 -25.36
C ASP A 383 -3.96 -32.73 -23.89
N PHE A 384 -3.47 -31.53 -23.59
CA PHE A 384 -3.17 -31.09 -22.23
C PHE A 384 -3.35 -29.58 -22.06
N VAL A 385 -3.48 -29.16 -20.80
CA VAL A 385 -3.49 -27.78 -20.35
C VAL A 385 -2.66 -27.64 -19.08
N ASN A 386 -2.24 -26.41 -18.77
CA ASN A 386 -1.69 -26.12 -17.45
C ASN A 386 -2.84 -26.06 -16.44
N GLY A 387 -2.95 -27.10 -15.61
CA GLY A 387 -3.99 -27.19 -14.59
C GLY A 387 -3.90 -26.06 -13.57
N LEU A 388 -2.68 -25.57 -13.31
CA LEU A 388 -2.45 -24.47 -12.36
C LEU A 388 -3.12 -23.15 -12.81
N ASP A 389 -3.39 -22.96 -14.10
CA ASP A 389 -4.10 -21.76 -14.60
C ASP A 389 -5.57 -21.72 -14.15
N PHE A 390 -6.14 -22.89 -13.81
CA PHE A 390 -7.52 -23.05 -13.35
C PHE A 390 -7.63 -23.21 -11.84
N MET A 391 -6.52 -23.49 -11.16
CA MET A 391 -6.44 -23.48 -9.72
C MET A 391 -6.30 -22.02 -9.28
N SER A 392 -7.41 -21.29 -9.26
CA SER A 392 -7.46 -20.11 -8.42
C SER A 392 -7.51 -20.59 -6.97
N GLU A 393 -6.52 -20.22 -6.17
CA GLU A 393 -6.73 -19.36 -4.98
C GLU A 393 -7.62 -19.80 -3.83
N ALA A 394 -8.69 -20.53 -4.09
CA ALA A 394 -9.66 -20.98 -3.10
C ALA A 394 -9.11 -22.05 -2.15
N HIS A 395 -7.84 -22.47 -2.28
CA HIS A 395 -7.20 -23.49 -1.44
C HIS A 395 -5.77 -23.13 -0.97
N GLY A 396 -5.41 -21.84 -0.91
CA GLY A 396 -4.26 -21.38 -0.09
C GLY A 396 -2.99 -20.93 -0.82
N VAL A 397 -3.07 -20.43 -2.05
CA VAL A 397 -1.99 -19.67 -2.72
C VAL A 397 -2.63 -18.40 -3.28
N PRO A 398 -2.12 -17.17 -3.04
CA PRO A 398 -2.91 -15.96 -2.71
C PRO A 398 -3.20 -14.98 -3.84
N LEU A 399 -4.44 -14.45 -3.80
CA LEU A 399 -5.12 -13.81 -4.93
C LEU A 399 -4.26 -12.63 -5.12
N ASN A 400 -3.48 -12.62 -6.19
CA ASN A 400 -2.89 -11.40 -6.67
C ASN A 400 -4.06 -10.54 -7.15
N SER A 401 -4.80 -9.99 -6.20
CA SER A 401 -5.08 -8.57 -6.06
C SER A 401 -4.54 -7.73 -7.21
N TYR A 402 -5.26 -7.81 -8.32
CA TYR A 402 -5.20 -6.83 -9.37
C TYR A 402 -6.48 -6.00 -9.34
N PRO A 403 -6.38 -4.70 -9.66
CA PRO A 403 -6.35 -3.71 -8.60
C PRO A 403 -7.66 -2.97 -8.61
N LEU A 404 -8.40 -3.04 -7.51
CA LEU A 404 -9.50 -2.10 -7.22
C LEU A 404 -9.04 -0.64 -7.36
N ILE A 405 -7.72 -0.40 -7.32
CA ILE A 405 -7.06 0.90 -7.41
C ILE A 405 -6.67 1.35 -8.84
N GLN A 406 -6.74 0.50 -9.87
CA GLN A 406 -6.57 1.00 -11.25
C GLN A 406 -7.86 1.59 -11.82
N ALA A 407 -9.01 1.25 -11.23
CA ALA A 407 -10.31 1.78 -11.64
C ALA A 407 -10.75 3.00 -10.81
N MET A 408 -10.25 3.20 -9.59
CA MET A 408 -10.54 4.35 -8.71
C MET A 408 -9.64 5.53 -8.99
#